data_AF-A0A7V3DY72-F1
#
_entry.id   AF-A0A7V3DY72-F1
#
_cell.length_a   1.000
_cell.length_b   1.000
_cell.length_c   1.000
_cell.angle_alpha   90.00
_cell.angle_beta   90.00
_cell.angle_gamma   90.00
#
_symmetry.space_group_name_H-M   'P 1'
#
loop_
_entity.id
_entity.type
_entity.pdbx_description
1 polymer ?
#
loop_
_entity_poly.entity_id
_entity_poly.type
_entity_poly.pdbx_seq_one_letter_code
_entity_poly.pdbx_strand_id
1 'polypeptide(L)'
;RTRFRSDYFPFTEPSAEMDVECFVCGGKGCAVCKKSGWLEILGCGMVHPTVLQNGGYDPRKYSGFAFGMGPERQIMLRHKINDIRYFWGNDLRFLEQF
;
A
#
# COMPACT_ATOMS: atom_id res chain seq x y z
N ARG A 1 7.79 -5.59 11.24
CA ARG A 1 7.69 -6.88 10.49
C ARG A 1 6.84 -6.69 9.24
N THR A 2 6.93 -7.58 8.24
CA THR A 2 6.11 -7.57 7.00
C THR A 2 5.36 -8.89 6.83
N ARG A 3 4.19 -8.85 6.21
CA ARG A 3 3.34 -10.02 5.88
C ARG A 3 2.72 -9.83 4.50
N PHE A 4 2.78 -10.86 3.66
CA PHE A 4 2.06 -10.90 2.39
C PHE A 4 0.83 -11.81 2.52
N ARG A 5 -0.32 -11.33 2.06
CA ARG A 5 -1.57 -12.10 1.98
C ARG A 5 -1.96 -12.25 0.51
N SER A 6 -2.35 -13.44 0.10
CA SER A 6 -2.86 -13.69 -1.25
C SER A 6 -4.07 -12.81 -1.53
N ASP A 7 -4.07 -12.16 -2.68
CA ASP A 7 -5.20 -11.37 -3.18
C ASP A 7 -5.26 -11.45 -4.71
N TYR A 8 -6.17 -10.72 -5.35
CA TYR A 8 -6.36 -10.69 -6.79
C TYR A 8 -6.37 -9.26 -7.34
N PHE A 9 -5.46 -8.98 -8.27
CA PHE A 9 -5.49 -7.81 -9.13
C PHE A 9 -5.42 -8.26 -10.60
N PRO A 10 -6.30 -7.78 -11.50
CA PRO A 10 -6.35 -8.24 -12.89
C PRO A 10 -5.05 -8.08 -13.69
N PHE A 11 -4.16 -7.19 -13.26
CA PHE A 11 -2.90 -6.87 -13.92
C PHE A 11 -1.68 -7.58 -13.32
N THR A 12 -1.85 -8.41 -12.28
CA THR A 12 -0.77 -9.20 -11.67
C THR A 12 -1.19 -10.63 -11.32
N GLU A 13 -0.30 -11.60 -11.51
CA GLU A 13 -0.48 -13.00 -11.14
C GLU A 13 0.87 -13.72 -10.90
N PRO A 14 1.16 -14.23 -9.68
CA PRO A 14 0.35 -14.13 -8.46
C PRO A 14 0.30 -12.69 -7.89
N SER A 15 -0.76 -12.43 -7.12
CA SER A 15 -1.05 -11.13 -6.49
C SER A 15 -1.06 -11.26 -4.96
N ALA A 16 -0.66 -10.19 -4.27
CA ALA A 16 -0.64 -10.11 -2.82
C ALA A 16 -0.85 -8.69 -2.29
N GLU A 17 -1.52 -8.59 -1.16
CA GLU A 17 -1.49 -7.40 -0.30
C GLU A 17 -0.32 -7.52 0.68
N MET A 18 0.39 -6.42 0.95
CA MET A 18 1.45 -6.37 1.96
C MET A 18 1.01 -5.54 3.17
N ASP A 19 1.03 -6.21 4.32
CA ASP A 19 0.85 -5.57 5.61
C ASP A 19 2.20 -5.34 6.30
N VAL A 20 2.28 -4.27 7.08
CA VAL A 20 3.34 -4.04 8.06
C VAL A 20 2.81 -4.18 9.46
N GLU A 21 3.68 -4.58 10.37
CA GLU A 21 3.42 -4.49 11.80
C GLU A 21 3.04 -3.06 12.18
N CYS A 22 1.98 -2.93 12.96
CA CYS A 22 1.46 -1.64 13.37
C CYS A 22 2.52 -0.89 14.18
N PHE A 23 3.13 0.13 13.56
CA PHE A 23 4.16 0.96 14.17
C PHE A 23 3.62 1.85 15.32
N VAL A 24 2.29 2.00 15.42
CA VAL A 24 1.65 2.74 16.52
C VAL A 24 1.65 1.93 17.82
N CYS A 25 1.49 0.60 17.76
CA CYS A 25 1.37 -0.25 18.95
C CYS A 25 2.43 -1.36 19.06
N GLY A 26 3.37 -1.42 18.11
CA GLY A 26 4.40 -2.48 18.05
C GLY A 26 3.78 -3.87 17.92
N GLY A 27 2.69 -4.01 17.16
CA GLY A 27 2.01 -5.30 16.96
C GLY A 27 1.07 -5.76 18.08
N LYS A 28 0.95 -5.04 19.21
CA LYS A 28 0.06 -5.42 20.34
C LYS A 28 -1.44 -5.37 20.02
N GLY A 29 -1.83 -4.66 18.96
CA GLY A 29 -3.22 -4.34 18.64
C GLY A 29 -3.68 -3.01 19.25
N CYS A 30 -4.26 -2.14 18.43
CA CYS A 30 -4.84 -0.86 18.84
C CYS A 30 -5.99 -0.47 17.91
N ALA A 31 -6.66 0.66 18.18
CA ALA A 31 -7.76 1.14 17.33
C ALA A 31 -7.32 1.33 15.85
N VAL A 32 -6.10 1.81 15.61
CA VAL A 32 -5.57 2.10 14.27
C VAL A 32 -5.45 0.83 13.41
N CYS A 33 -4.89 -0.25 13.96
CA CYS A 33 -4.80 -1.54 13.26
C CYS A 33 -6.01 -2.44 13.49
N LYS A 34 -7.13 -1.90 14.00
CA LYS A 34 -8.34 -2.66 14.34
C LYS A 34 -8.06 -3.88 15.22
N LYS A 35 -7.15 -3.72 16.20
CA LYS A 35 -6.67 -4.77 17.12
C LYS A 35 -5.96 -5.96 16.46
N SER A 36 -5.66 -5.91 15.16
CA SER A 36 -5.00 -7.01 14.44
C SER A 36 -3.49 -7.04 14.65
N GLY A 37 -2.87 -5.90 14.99
CA GLY A 37 -1.41 -5.74 15.00
C GLY A 37 -0.80 -5.49 13.61
N TRP A 38 -1.60 -5.48 12.54
CA TRP A 38 -1.17 -5.33 11.15
C TRP A 38 -1.86 -4.16 10.46
N LEU A 39 -1.14 -3.48 9.58
CA LEU A 39 -1.62 -2.39 8.74
C LEU A 39 -1.29 -2.72 7.29
N GLU A 40 -2.32 -2.88 6.48
CA GLU A 40 -2.17 -2.97 5.03
C GLU A 40 -1.68 -1.63 4.46
N ILE A 41 -0.59 -1.68 3.70
CA ILE A 41 0.09 -0.48 3.18
C ILE A 41 0.29 -0.46 1.66
N LEU A 42 0.32 -1.61 1.00
CA LEU A 42 0.46 -1.68 -0.46
C LEU A 42 -0.15 -2.97 -1.02
N GLY A 43 -0.51 -2.93 -2.30
CA GLY A 43 -0.78 -4.11 -3.12
C GLY A 43 0.37 -4.34 -4.10
N CYS A 44 0.69 -5.60 -4.37
CA CYS A 44 1.77 -5.98 -5.28
C CYS A 44 1.52 -7.31 -5.98
N GLY A 45 2.30 -7.61 -7.01
CA GLY A 45 2.29 -8.92 -7.64
C GLY A 45 3.23 -8.99 -8.84
N MET A 46 3.32 -10.19 -9.42
CA MET A 46 4.05 -10.40 -10.67
C MET A 46 3.20 -9.91 -11.83
N VAL A 47 3.73 -9.11 -12.74
CA VAL A 47 2.95 -8.54 -13.86
C VAL A 47 2.37 -9.66 -14.72
N HIS A 48 1.06 -9.60 -14.97
CA HIS A 48 0.36 -10.63 -15.74
C HIS A 48 0.91 -10.71 -17.18
N PRO A 49 1.08 -11.92 -17.76
CA PRO A 49 1.65 -12.09 -19.12
C PRO A 49 0.97 -11.25 -20.21
N THR A 50 -0.37 -11.14 -20.18
CA THR A 50 -1.13 -10.28 -21.11
C THR A 50 -0.73 -8.80 -21.01
N VAL A 51 -0.43 -8.31 -19.80
CA VAL A 51 0.03 -6.92 -19.61
C VAL A 51 1.41 -6.72 -20.22
N LEU A 52 2.33 -7.67 -20.04
CA LEU A 52 3.64 -7.65 -20.67
C LEU A 52 3.54 -7.68 -22.21
N GLN A 53 2.68 -8.55 -22.76
CA GLN A 53 2.44 -8.63 -24.21
C GLN A 53 1.88 -7.32 -24.77
N ASN A 54 0.90 -6.72 -24.09
CA ASN A 54 0.33 -5.43 -24.48
C ASN A 54 1.37 -4.29 -24.43
N GLY A 55 2.39 -4.41 -23.58
CA GLY A 55 3.54 -3.50 -23.53
C GLY A 55 4.65 -3.80 -24.54
N GLY A 56 4.52 -4.84 -25.37
CA GLY A 56 5.51 -5.21 -26.39
C GLY A 56 6.61 -6.18 -25.92
N TYR A 57 6.45 -6.82 -24.76
CA TYR A 57 7.43 -7.76 -24.19
C TYR A 57 6.97 -9.22 -24.34
N ASP A 58 7.88 -10.12 -24.73
CA ASP A 58 7.63 -11.58 -24.75
C ASP A 58 7.68 -12.14 -23.31
N PRO A 59 6.56 -12.64 -22.74
CA PRO A 59 6.51 -13.13 -21.35
C PRO A 59 7.35 -14.38 -21.09
N ARG A 60 7.81 -15.07 -22.14
CA ARG A 60 8.74 -16.21 -22.01
C ARG A 60 10.18 -15.77 -21.77
N LYS A 61 10.50 -14.51 -22.10
CA LYS A 61 11.83 -13.92 -21.94
C LYS A 61 11.87 -12.93 -20.78
N TYR A 62 10.79 -12.19 -20.57
CA TYR A 62 10.70 -11.13 -19.57
C TYR A 62 9.63 -11.45 -18.55
N SER A 63 9.96 -11.22 -17.28
CA SER A 63 9.04 -11.17 -16.16
C SER A 63 9.15 -9.80 -15.50
N GLY A 64 8.16 -9.43 -14.69
CA GLY A 64 8.17 -8.19 -13.94
C GLY A 64 7.35 -8.30 -12.68
N PHE A 65 7.52 -7.36 -11.77
CA PHE A 65 6.65 -7.17 -10.63
C PHE A 65 6.18 -5.72 -10.61
N ALA A 66 4.99 -5.50 -10.08
CA ALA A 66 4.40 -4.18 -9.89
C ALA A 66 3.87 -4.06 -8.47
N PHE A 67 3.86 -2.84 -7.94
CA PHE A 67 3.28 -2.52 -6.65
C PHE A 67 2.70 -1.11 -6.66
N GLY A 68 1.70 -0.88 -5.80
CA GLY A 68 1.04 0.41 -5.63
C GLY A 68 0.82 0.73 -4.16
N MET A 69 1.06 1.98 -3.77
CA MET A 69 0.80 2.49 -2.43
C MET A 69 0.17 3.88 -2.49
N GLY A 70 -0.73 4.17 -1.55
CA GLY A 70 -1.31 5.50 -1.37
C GLY A 70 -0.49 6.31 -0.36
N PRO A 71 0.23 7.37 -0.77
CA PRO A 71 1.05 8.16 0.15
C PRO A 71 0.20 8.80 1.26
N GLU A 72 -1.03 9.24 0.96
CA GLU A 72 -1.94 9.86 1.92
C GLU A 72 -2.21 8.93 3.10
N ARG A 73 -2.47 7.64 2.83
CA ARG A 73 -2.69 6.64 3.89
C ARG A 73 -1.47 6.50 4.78
N GLN A 74 -0.27 6.44 4.20
CA GLN A 74 0.96 6.30 4.98
C GLN A 74 1.22 7.52 5.87
N ILE A 75 1.02 8.72 5.30
CA ILE A 75 1.22 9.99 6.01
C ILE A 75 0.16 10.15 7.11
N MET A 76 -1.10 9.83 6.83
CA MET A 76 -2.17 9.85 7.85
C MET A 76 -1.84 8.94 9.03
N LEU A 77 -1.36 7.72 8.78
CA LEU A 77 -0.99 6.80 9.84
C LEU A 77 0.24 7.29 10.61
N ARG A 78 1.26 7.84 9.91
CA ARG A 78 2.51 8.33 10.52
C ARG A 78 2.28 9.56 11.40
N HIS A 79 1.51 10.53 10.90
CA HIS A 79 1.30 11.82 11.56
C HIS A 79 -0.03 11.90 12.32
N LYS A 80 -0.77 10.79 12.39
CA LYS A 80 -2.08 10.70 13.05
C LYS A 80 -3.09 11.73 12.51
N ILE A 81 -3.01 12.03 11.21
CA ILE A 81 -3.98 12.89 10.54
C ILE A 81 -5.28 12.10 10.43
N ASN A 82 -6.34 12.65 11.00
CA ASN A 82 -7.64 12.01 11.13
C ASN A 82 -8.58 12.24 9.94
N ASP A 83 -8.25 13.20 9.07
CA ASP A 83 -9.07 13.56 7.91
C ASP A 83 -8.20 13.71 6.66
N ILE A 84 -8.50 12.91 5.63
CA ILE A 84 -7.78 12.95 4.36
C ILE A 84 -7.99 14.28 3.62
N ARG A 85 -9.08 15.00 3.90
CA ARG A 85 -9.43 16.26 3.22
C ARG A 85 -8.43 17.38 3.47
N TYR A 86 -7.65 17.30 4.56
CA TYR A 86 -6.62 18.30 4.85
C TYR A 86 -5.54 18.38 3.76
N PHE A 87 -5.27 17.29 3.02
CA PHE A 87 -4.31 17.31 1.92
C PHE A 87 -4.73 18.20 0.74
N TRP A 88 -6.03 18.40 0.52
CA TRP A 88 -6.55 19.27 -0.55
C TRP A 88 -7.07 20.63 -0.06
N GLY A 89 -7.22 20.80 1.25
CA GLY A 89 -7.74 22.04 1.84
C GLY A 89 -6.79 23.23 1.76
N ASN A 90 -5.48 22.99 1.58
CA ASN A 90 -4.42 24.02 1.53
C ASN A 90 -4.45 25.02 2.71
N ASP A 91 -4.87 24.56 3.89
CA ASP A 91 -4.85 25.38 5.11
C ASP A 91 -3.41 25.56 5.58
N LEU A 92 -2.91 26.81 5.62
CA LEU A 92 -1.56 27.13 6.06
C LEU A 92 -1.25 26.55 7.44
N ARG A 93 -2.22 26.52 8.36
CA ARG A 93 -2.04 25.97 9.71
C ARG A 93 -1.77 24.47 9.70
N PHE A 94 -2.26 23.75 8.69
CA PHE A 94 -1.96 22.34 8.49
C PHE A 94 -0.61 22.17 7.79
N LEU A 95 -0.35 22.96 6.74
CA LEU A 95 0.87 22.86 5.94
C LEU A 95 2.14 23.19 6.74
N GLU A 96 2.07 24.17 7.64
CA GLU A 96 3.21 24.61 8.47
C GLU A 96 3.57 23.64 9.61
N GLN A 97 2.83 22.54 9.81
CA GLN A 97 3.15 21.53 10.83
C GLN A 97 4.21 20.52 10.37
N PHE A 98 4.57 20.50 9.09
CA PHE A 98 5.46 19.53 8.44
C PHE A 98 6.60 20.23 7.71
#